data_AF-A0A2D9CC31-F1
#
_entry.id   AF-A0A2D9CC31-F1
#
_cell.length_a   1.000
_cell.length_b   1.000
_cell.length_c   1.000
_cell.angle_alpha   90.00
_cell.angle_beta   90.00
_cell.angle_gamma   90.00
#
_symmetry.space_group_name_H-M   'P 1'
#
loop_
_entity.id
_entity.type
_entity.pdbx_description
1 polymer ?
#
loop_
_entity_poly.entity_id
_entity_poly.type
_entity_poly.pdbx_seq_one_letter_code
_entity_poly.pdbx_strand_id
1 'polypeptide(L)'
;MQKQKYSRTPEAEDELTYSQEMAQQQPTEQLDAEEESYKKRYQDIQRHIQTVRDQKDQELATVKKQLDAATRKQIRFPKTDAEVEAWSNRYPDVAKIVDTIARKRANEALQEGEQRLKNVENFEKSLHRQTAEQQLMQLHPDFAQIRSDPKFHEWVALQPSAMQDSVYKNNTDATWASRTIDLYKADTGKRRSSKSAAQAVSRTSSSAPSTGGKATFSESMVQAMSDREYEANEEAINAAISSGAFAYDISGAAR
;
A
#
# COMPACT_ATOMS: atom_id res chain seq x y z
N MET A 1 -16.65 59.13 18.71
CA MET A 1 -17.80 59.42 19.59
C MET A 1 -18.35 58.09 20.11
N GLN A 2 -18.18 57.87 21.41
CA GLN A 2 -18.48 56.63 22.14
C GLN A 2 -20.00 56.50 22.37
N LYS A 3 -20.58 55.33 22.08
CA LYS A 3 -21.98 55.02 22.40
C LYS A 3 -22.06 54.63 23.88
N GLN A 4 -22.60 55.51 24.71
CA GLN A 4 -22.87 55.21 26.11
C GLN A 4 -23.93 54.13 26.21
N LYS A 5 -23.58 53.03 26.90
CA LYS A 5 -24.52 51.99 27.31
C LYS A 5 -25.40 52.57 28.42
N TYR A 6 -26.72 52.55 28.23
CA TYR A 6 -27.67 52.79 29.30
C TYR A 6 -27.49 51.69 30.36
N SER A 7 -26.92 52.06 31.51
CA SER A 7 -26.92 51.23 32.71
C SER A 7 -28.25 51.45 33.42
N ARG A 8 -29.01 50.38 33.66
CA ARG A 8 -30.16 50.40 34.55
C ARG A 8 -29.67 50.81 35.94
N THR A 9 -30.23 51.88 36.49
CA THR A 9 -30.08 52.23 37.91
C THR A 9 -30.46 51.02 38.76
N PRO A 10 -29.69 50.63 39.79
CA PRO A 10 -30.17 49.62 40.73
C PRO A 10 -31.41 50.19 41.42
N GLU A 11 -32.57 49.59 41.13
CA GLU A 11 -33.74 49.73 41.99
C GLU A 11 -33.30 49.35 43.40
N ALA A 12 -33.61 50.21 44.39
CA ALA A 12 -33.42 49.87 45.78
C ALA A 12 -34.15 48.54 46.01
N GLU A 13 -33.39 47.50 46.31
CA GLU A 13 -33.92 46.22 46.75
C GLU A 13 -34.57 46.49 48.12
N ASP A 14 -35.88 46.77 48.11
CA ASP A 14 -36.73 46.53 49.27
C ASP A 14 -36.69 45.01 49.52
N GLU A 15 -35.61 44.53 50.15
CA GLU A 15 -35.45 43.17 50.65
C GLU A 15 -36.31 42.94 51.91
N LEU A 16 -37.53 43.48 51.91
CA LEU A 16 -38.54 43.10 52.88
C LEU A 16 -39.34 41.97 52.24
N THR A 17 -39.20 40.77 52.79
CA THR A 17 -40.09 39.67 52.41
C THR A 17 -41.53 40.14 52.68
N TYR A 18 -42.53 39.75 51.90
CA TYR A 18 -43.94 40.14 52.11
C TYR A 18 -44.42 39.96 53.58
N SER A 19 -43.85 38.98 54.30
CA SER A 19 -44.05 38.74 55.73
C SER A 19 -43.57 39.88 56.65
N GLN A 20 -42.55 40.63 56.23
CA GLN A 20 -41.91 41.75 56.93
C GLN A 20 -42.64 43.09 56.69
N GLU A 21 -43.19 43.31 55.50
CA GLU A 21 -44.10 44.46 55.25
C GLU A 21 -45.41 44.32 56.03
N MET A 22 -45.98 43.12 56.11
CA MET A 22 -47.19 42.83 56.90
C MET A 22 -46.99 43.00 58.41
N ALA A 23 -45.75 42.89 58.90
CA ALA A 23 -45.45 43.09 60.33
C ALA A 23 -45.39 44.58 60.73
N GLN A 24 -45.19 45.49 59.77
CA GLN A 24 -45.13 46.94 60.03
C GLN A 24 -46.50 47.63 59.98
N GLN A 25 -47.54 46.96 59.47
CA GLN A 25 -48.91 47.47 59.47
C GLN A 25 -49.73 46.78 60.57
N GLN A 26 -49.57 47.21 61.82
CA GLN A 26 -50.57 46.97 62.86
C GLN A 26 -51.38 48.25 63.10
N PRO A 27 -52.65 48.30 62.66
CA PRO A 27 -53.64 49.10 63.36
C PRO A 27 -54.13 48.31 64.57
N THR A 28 -54.03 48.90 65.75
CA THR A 28 -54.79 48.49 66.93
C THR A 28 -56.22 48.97 66.79
N GLU A 29 -57.05 48.24 66.05
CA GLU A 29 -58.51 48.35 66.15
C GLU A 29 -59.05 47.03 66.71
N GLN A 30 -59.97 47.12 67.66
CA GLN A 30 -60.67 45.96 68.20
C GLN A 30 -61.59 45.45 67.09
N LEU A 31 -61.09 44.45 66.35
CA LEU A 31 -61.76 43.85 65.20
C LEU A 31 -63.08 43.22 65.63
N ASP A 32 -64.12 43.40 64.80
CA ASP A 32 -65.43 42.78 65.00
C ASP A 32 -65.30 41.24 64.87
N ALA A 33 -66.21 40.48 65.50
CA ALA A 33 -66.13 39.01 65.55
C ALA A 33 -66.06 38.36 64.14
N GLU A 34 -66.58 39.05 63.12
CA GLU A 34 -66.48 38.65 61.73
C GLU A 34 -65.04 38.76 61.16
N GLU A 35 -64.29 39.81 61.49
CA GLU A 35 -62.92 40.04 61.02
C GLU A 35 -61.91 39.05 61.62
N GLU A 36 -62.11 38.63 62.87
CA GLU A 36 -61.35 37.51 63.45
C GLU A 36 -61.59 36.20 62.70
N SER A 37 -62.83 35.96 62.24
CA SER A 37 -63.18 34.79 61.45
C SER A 37 -62.52 34.81 60.06
N TYR A 38 -62.40 35.99 59.45
CA TYR A 38 -61.73 36.18 58.17
C TYR A 38 -60.21 35.96 58.30
N LYS A 39 -59.60 36.49 59.37
CA LYS A 39 -58.17 36.28 59.65
C LYS A 39 -57.84 34.80 59.87
N LYS A 40 -58.68 34.08 60.62
CA LYS A 40 -58.53 32.62 60.83
C LYS A 40 -58.65 31.85 59.51
N ARG A 41 -59.65 32.18 58.68
CA ARG A 41 -59.81 31.58 57.34
C ARG A 41 -58.63 31.87 56.42
N TYR A 42 -58.11 33.09 56.43
CA TYR A 42 -56.95 33.47 55.63
C TYR A 42 -55.69 32.71 56.08
N GLN A 43 -55.47 32.60 57.39
CA GLN A 43 -54.36 31.84 57.95
C GLN A 43 -54.47 30.34 57.60
N ASP A 44 -55.69 29.77 57.65
CA ASP A 44 -55.92 28.38 57.26
C ASP A 44 -55.70 28.16 55.76
N ILE A 45 -56.15 29.06 54.90
CA ILE A 45 -55.88 29.01 53.46
C ILE A 45 -54.37 29.07 53.21
N GLN A 46 -53.66 29.93 53.92
CA GLN A 46 -52.21 30.06 53.78
C GLN A 46 -51.46 28.79 54.23
N ARG A 47 -51.89 28.18 55.35
CA ARG A 47 -51.39 26.87 55.79
C ARG A 47 -51.69 25.78 54.77
N HIS A 48 -52.89 25.77 54.19
CA HIS A 48 -53.28 24.81 53.16
C HIS A 48 -52.41 24.97 51.90
N ILE A 49 -52.21 26.20 51.42
CA ILE A 49 -51.32 26.48 50.27
C ILE A 49 -49.90 26.00 50.55
N GLN A 50 -49.39 26.23 51.77
CA GLN A 50 -48.06 25.73 52.15
C GLN A 50 -48.01 24.20 52.15
N THR A 51 -48.99 23.52 52.74
CA THR A 51 -49.04 22.06 52.73
C THR A 51 -49.14 21.47 51.32
N VAL A 52 -49.90 22.12 50.42
CA VAL A 52 -50.00 21.70 49.02
C VAL A 52 -48.68 21.89 48.31
N ARG A 53 -47.97 23.00 48.52
CA ARG A 53 -46.61 23.20 47.97
C ARG A 53 -45.63 22.15 48.46
N ASP A 54 -45.59 21.91 49.77
CA ASP A 54 -44.68 20.93 50.37
C ASP A 54 -44.96 19.52 49.83
N GLN A 55 -46.24 19.15 49.67
CA GLN A 55 -46.65 17.89 49.03
C GLN A 55 -46.18 17.81 47.58
N LYS A 56 -46.35 18.87 46.78
CA LYS A 56 -45.87 18.90 45.39
C LYS A 56 -44.36 18.86 45.28
N ASP A 57 -43.63 19.50 46.19
CA ASP A 57 -42.17 19.43 46.22
C ASP A 57 -41.67 18.02 46.59
N GLN A 58 -42.35 17.34 47.50
CA GLN A 58 -42.08 15.93 47.82
C GLN A 58 -42.39 15.02 46.63
N GLU A 59 -43.51 15.22 45.93
CA GLU A 59 -43.85 14.50 44.70
C GLU A 59 -42.79 14.74 43.61
N LEU A 60 -42.37 15.99 43.39
CA LEU A 60 -41.32 16.30 42.42
C LEU A 60 -39.98 15.66 42.79
N ALA A 61 -39.62 15.64 44.08
CA ALA A 61 -38.40 14.98 44.54
C ALA A 61 -38.46 13.46 44.33
N THR A 62 -39.61 12.83 44.55
CA THR A 62 -39.80 11.39 44.31
C THR A 62 -39.77 11.04 42.83
N VAL A 63 -40.45 11.82 41.98
CA VAL A 63 -40.42 11.65 40.51
C VAL A 63 -39.01 11.85 39.97
N LYS A 64 -38.27 12.87 40.42
CA LYS A 64 -36.86 13.07 40.06
C LYS A 64 -35.99 11.88 40.45
N LYS A 65 -36.14 11.36 41.67
CA LYS A 65 -35.43 10.16 42.13
C LYS A 65 -35.75 8.93 41.28
N GLN A 66 -37.01 8.73 40.91
CA GLN A 66 -37.43 7.63 40.05
C GLN A 66 -36.84 7.75 38.64
N LEU A 67 -36.83 8.96 38.07
CA LEU A 67 -36.24 9.24 36.78
C LEU A 67 -34.71 8.99 36.79
N ASP A 68 -34.02 9.48 37.82
CA ASP A 68 -32.58 9.23 38.00
C ASP A 68 -32.26 7.74 38.14
N ALA A 69 -33.08 7.00 38.89
CA ALA A 69 -32.92 5.56 39.09
C ALA A 69 -33.18 4.77 37.79
N ALA A 70 -34.19 5.15 37.01
CA ALA A 70 -34.49 4.54 35.71
C ALA A 70 -33.36 4.81 34.71
N THR A 71 -32.89 6.06 34.63
CA THR A 71 -31.83 6.47 33.69
C THR A 71 -30.51 5.79 34.02
N ARG A 72 -30.14 5.66 35.31
CA ARG A 72 -28.91 4.95 35.73
C ARG A 72 -28.95 3.44 35.45
N LYS A 73 -30.12 2.80 35.50
CA LYS A 73 -30.27 1.37 35.17
C LYS A 73 -30.18 1.10 33.67
N GLN A 74 -30.56 2.07 32.84
CA GLN A 74 -30.61 1.93 31.39
C GLN A 74 -29.24 2.10 30.70
N ILE A 75 -28.30 2.83 31.30
CA ILE A 75 -26.97 3.11 30.73
C ILE A 75 -25.92 2.16 31.32
N ARG A 76 -26.08 0.85 31.13
CA ARG A 76 -24.96 -0.10 31.29
C ARG A 76 -24.72 -0.84 29.98
N PHE A 77 -23.81 -0.28 29.18
CA PHE A 77 -23.30 -0.94 27.99
C PHE A 77 -22.38 -2.10 28.40
N PRO A 78 -22.58 -3.31 27.85
CA PRO A 78 -21.69 -4.44 28.10
C PRO A 78 -20.28 -4.14 27.57
N LYS A 79 -19.26 -4.54 28.32
CA LYS A 79 -17.84 -4.28 27.96
C LYS A 79 -17.07 -5.54 27.59
N THR A 80 -17.61 -6.71 27.89
CA THR A 80 -16.97 -8.01 27.65
C THR A 80 -17.87 -8.92 26.83
N ASP A 81 -17.31 -9.86 26.07
CA ASP A 81 -18.07 -10.75 25.18
C ASP A 81 -19.14 -11.56 25.92
N ALA A 82 -18.83 -12.04 27.13
CA ALA A 82 -19.78 -12.74 27.98
C ALA A 82 -20.94 -11.84 28.47
N GLU A 83 -20.66 -10.56 28.73
CA GLU A 83 -21.70 -9.58 29.07
C GLU A 83 -22.55 -9.20 27.85
N VAL A 84 -21.98 -9.18 26.65
CA VAL A 84 -22.69 -8.94 25.39
C VAL A 84 -23.71 -10.05 25.13
N GLU A 85 -23.35 -11.31 25.39
CA GLU A 85 -24.26 -12.44 25.22
C GLU A 85 -25.45 -12.35 26.20
N ALA A 86 -25.19 -12.12 27.49
CA ALA A 86 -26.24 -11.91 28.49
C ALA A 86 -27.11 -10.66 28.21
N TRP A 87 -26.54 -9.62 27.60
CA TRP A 87 -27.25 -8.42 27.18
C TRP A 87 -28.10 -8.67 25.93
N SER A 88 -27.58 -9.43 24.97
CA SER A 88 -28.28 -9.82 23.75
C SER A 88 -29.53 -10.65 24.05
N ASN A 89 -29.46 -11.51 25.06
CA ASN A 89 -30.61 -12.28 25.56
C ASN A 89 -31.66 -11.40 26.24
N ARG A 90 -31.26 -10.30 26.90
CA ARG A 90 -32.18 -9.35 27.54
C ARG A 90 -32.82 -8.36 26.56
N TYR A 91 -32.14 -8.04 25.47
CA TYR A 91 -32.60 -7.08 24.45
C TYR A 91 -32.40 -7.64 23.03
N PRO A 92 -33.17 -8.69 22.64
CA PRO A 92 -32.95 -9.40 21.39
C PRO A 92 -33.16 -8.52 20.14
N ASP A 93 -34.10 -7.58 20.18
CA ASP A 93 -34.38 -6.72 19.04
C ASP A 93 -33.25 -5.71 18.78
N VAL A 94 -32.68 -5.14 19.85
CA VAL A 94 -31.52 -4.23 19.74
C VAL A 94 -30.29 -5.01 19.30
N ALA A 95 -30.08 -6.22 19.82
CA ALA A 95 -28.98 -7.09 19.41
C ALA A 95 -29.03 -7.43 17.92
N LYS A 96 -30.22 -7.79 17.38
CA LYS A 96 -30.41 -8.04 15.95
C LYS A 96 -30.08 -6.83 15.09
N ILE A 97 -30.46 -5.63 15.52
CA ILE A 97 -30.15 -4.38 14.78
C ILE A 97 -28.65 -4.12 14.79
N VAL A 98 -27.99 -4.21 15.96
CA VAL A 98 -26.54 -4.00 16.08
C VAL A 98 -25.76 -5.04 15.26
N ASP A 99 -26.16 -6.31 15.30
CA ASP A 99 -25.57 -7.37 14.50
C ASP A 99 -25.76 -7.13 12.99
N THR A 100 -26.96 -6.68 12.57
CA THR A 100 -27.19 -6.30 11.16
C THR A 100 -26.31 -5.13 10.73
N ILE A 101 -26.13 -4.13 11.59
CA ILE A 101 -25.23 -2.99 11.34
C ILE A 101 -23.77 -3.44 11.32
N ALA A 102 -23.37 -4.32 12.24
CA ALA A 102 -22.02 -4.88 12.31
C ALA A 102 -21.71 -5.70 11.05
N ARG A 103 -22.63 -6.57 10.61
CA ARG A 103 -22.53 -7.30 9.34
C ARG A 103 -22.45 -6.36 8.14
N LYS A 104 -23.26 -5.30 8.10
CA LYS A 104 -23.21 -4.30 7.02
C LYS A 104 -21.85 -3.58 6.98
N ARG A 105 -21.37 -3.09 8.13
CA ARG A 105 -20.05 -2.46 8.29
C ARG A 105 -18.91 -3.40 7.91
N ALA A 106 -18.98 -4.66 8.32
CA ALA A 106 -17.99 -5.67 7.99
C ALA A 106 -17.98 -5.93 6.47
N ASN A 107 -19.15 -6.07 5.84
CA ASN A 107 -19.26 -6.24 4.40
C ASN A 107 -18.77 -5.01 3.62
N GLU A 108 -19.08 -3.79 4.09
CA GLU A 108 -18.55 -2.54 3.49
C GLU A 108 -17.02 -2.49 3.57
N ALA A 109 -16.44 -2.81 4.73
CA ALA A 109 -14.99 -2.86 4.91
C ALA A 109 -14.33 -3.94 4.03
N LEU A 110 -14.96 -5.11 3.89
CA LEU A 110 -14.51 -6.17 2.98
C LEU A 110 -14.58 -5.72 1.52
N GLN A 111 -15.67 -5.10 1.09
CA GLN A 111 -15.82 -4.59 -0.28
C GLN A 111 -14.78 -3.50 -0.59
N GLU A 112 -14.53 -2.58 0.33
CA GLU A 112 -13.49 -1.56 0.18
C GLU A 112 -12.09 -2.21 0.12
N GLY A 113 -11.85 -3.22 0.96
CA GLY A 113 -10.63 -4.03 0.93
C GLY A 113 -10.43 -4.74 -0.42
N GLU A 114 -11.45 -5.40 -0.95
CA GLU A 114 -11.43 -6.05 -2.25
C GLU A 114 -11.19 -5.07 -3.40
N GLN A 115 -11.81 -3.90 -3.37
CA GLN A 115 -11.58 -2.85 -4.37
C GLN A 115 -10.13 -2.36 -4.33
N ARG A 116 -9.58 -2.13 -3.13
CA ARG A 116 -8.17 -1.76 -2.98
C ARG A 116 -7.25 -2.85 -3.51
N LEU A 117 -7.50 -4.11 -3.18
CA LEU A 117 -6.70 -5.24 -3.68
C LEU A 117 -6.76 -5.35 -5.21
N LYS A 118 -7.95 -5.23 -5.81
CA LYS A 118 -8.10 -5.19 -7.27
C LYS A 118 -7.34 -4.04 -7.91
N ASN A 119 -7.35 -2.86 -7.29
CA ASN A 119 -6.60 -1.70 -7.78
C ASN A 119 -5.10 -1.94 -7.71
N VAL A 120 -4.59 -2.57 -6.64
CA VAL A 120 -3.19 -2.94 -6.49
C VAL A 120 -2.79 -3.98 -7.54
N GLU A 121 -3.61 -5.01 -7.76
CA GLU A 121 -3.34 -6.04 -8.77
C GLU A 121 -3.30 -5.43 -10.19
N ASN A 122 -4.23 -4.53 -10.50
CA ASN A 122 -4.25 -3.82 -11.78
C ASN A 122 -3.02 -2.91 -11.94
N PHE A 123 -2.61 -2.24 -10.86
CA PHE A 123 -1.42 -1.40 -10.85
C PHE A 123 -0.16 -2.23 -11.06
N GLU A 124 -0.02 -3.36 -10.37
CA GLU A 124 1.09 -4.30 -10.56
C GLU A 124 1.15 -4.80 -12.00
N LYS A 125 0.01 -5.25 -12.56
CA LYS A 125 -0.08 -5.67 -13.97
C LYS A 125 0.32 -4.55 -14.93
N SER A 126 -0.07 -3.31 -14.65
CA SER A 126 0.31 -2.16 -15.48
C SER A 126 1.79 -1.83 -15.39
N LEU A 127 2.39 -1.96 -14.19
CA LEU A 127 3.81 -1.72 -13.98
C LEU A 127 4.64 -2.77 -14.70
N HIS A 128 4.33 -4.05 -14.53
CA HIS A 128 5.03 -5.13 -15.25
C HIS A 128 4.94 -4.93 -16.76
N ARG A 129 3.75 -4.55 -17.27
CA ARG A 129 3.57 -4.20 -18.69
C ARG A 129 4.46 -3.05 -19.12
N GLN A 130 4.47 -1.95 -18.37
CA GLN A 130 5.26 -0.77 -18.71
C GLN A 130 6.77 -1.05 -18.64
N THR A 131 7.21 -1.81 -17.64
CA THR A 131 8.61 -2.25 -17.50
C THR A 131 9.02 -3.15 -18.66
N ALA A 132 8.18 -4.12 -19.03
CA ALA A 132 8.44 -4.99 -20.16
C ALA A 132 8.47 -4.21 -21.49
N GLU A 133 7.54 -3.29 -21.71
CA GLU A 133 7.52 -2.42 -22.90
C GLU A 133 8.78 -1.54 -22.97
N GLN A 134 9.22 -0.97 -21.84
CA GLN A 134 10.43 -0.16 -21.78
C GLN A 134 11.68 -1.00 -22.10
N GLN A 135 11.80 -2.19 -21.53
CA GLN A 135 12.88 -3.12 -21.84
C GLN A 135 12.86 -3.52 -23.33
N LEU A 136 11.67 -3.76 -23.89
CA LEU A 136 11.50 -4.10 -25.29
C LEU A 136 11.93 -2.95 -26.21
N MET A 137 11.58 -1.70 -25.88
CA MET A 137 12.03 -0.51 -26.62
C MET A 137 13.55 -0.30 -26.54
N GLN A 138 14.18 -0.68 -25.43
CA GLN A 138 15.65 -0.64 -25.32
C GLN A 138 16.32 -1.67 -26.23
N LEU A 139 15.76 -2.89 -26.31
CA LEU A 139 16.27 -3.95 -27.19
C LEU A 139 15.97 -3.66 -28.67
N HIS A 140 14.80 -3.11 -28.95
CA HIS A 140 14.31 -2.79 -30.29
C HIS A 140 13.74 -1.37 -30.35
N PRO A 141 14.57 -0.36 -30.68
CA PRO A 141 14.10 1.01 -30.87
C PRO A 141 13.09 1.16 -32.02
N ASP A 142 13.12 0.23 -32.99
CA ASP A 142 12.20 0.14 -34.13
C ASP A 142 10.88 -0.57 -33.80
N PHE A 143 10.71 -1.07 -32.56
CA PHE A 143 9.51 -1.79 -32.14
C PHE A 143 8.22 -1.00 -32.37
N ALA A 144 8.22 0.31 -32.11
CA ALA A 144 7.04 1.15 -32.30
C ALA A 144 6.56 1.15 -33.77
N GLN A 145 7.50 1.10 -34.72
CA GLN A 145 7.19 1.03 -36.15
C GLN A 145 6.70 -0.38 -36.53
N ILE A 146 7.40 -1.43 -36.08
CA ILE A 146 7.03 -2.83 -36.34
C ILE A 146 5.64 -3.15 -35.79
N ARG A 147 5.32 -2.67 -34.58
CA ARG A 147 4.01 -2.84 -33.94
C ARG A 147 2.88 -2.17 -34.73
N SER A 148 3.17 -1.10 -35.47
CA SER A 148 2.17 -0.41 -36.31
C SER A 148 2.04 -1.01 -37.72
N ASP A 149 2.96 -1.90 -38.12
CA ASP A 149 2.99 -2.47 -39.46
C ASP A 149 2.01 -3.66 -39.58
N PRO A 150 0.99 -3.60 -40.48
CA PRO A 150 0.09 -4.72 -40.72
C PRO A 150 0.82 -6.01 -41.12
N LYS A 151 1.95 -5.92 -41.82
CA LYS A 151 2.73 -7.08 -42.26
C LYS A 151 3.31 -7.89 -41.10
N PHE A 152 3.64 -7.21 -40.00
CA PHE A 152 4.10 -7.90 -38.79
C PHE A 152 2.97 -8.74 -38.21
N HIS A 153 1.76 -8.20 -38.11
CA HIS A 153 0.60 -8.93 -37.58
C HIS A 153 0.21 -10.12 -38.47
N GLU A 154 0.26 -9.96 -39.79
CA GLU A 154 0.05 -11.06 -40.75
C GLU A 154 1.11 -12.15 -40.59
N TRP A 155 2.39 -11.78 -40.47
CA TRP A 155 3.47 -12.74 -40.23
C TRP A 155 3.30 -13.46 -38.89
N VAL A 156 2.97 -12.74 -37.80
CA VAL A 156 2.75 -13.35 -36.48
C VAL A 156 1.58 -14.35 -36.52
N ALA A 157 0.50 -14.03 -37.25
CA ALA A 157 -0.66 -14.93 -37.37
C ALA A 157 -0.32 -16.29 -38.03
N LEU A 158 0.73 -16.34 -38.85
CA LEU A 158 1.22 -17.57 -39.47
C LEU A 158 2.16 -18.37 -38.56
N GLN A 159 2.65 -17.78 -37.47
CA GLN A 159 3.56 -18.44 -36.53
C GLN A 159 2.82 -19.36 -35.55
N PRO A 160 3.52 -20.30 -34.90
CA PRO A 160 2.95 -21.12 -33.82
C PRO A 160 2.37 -20.27 -32.69
N SER A 161 1.38 -20.83 -31.97
CA SER A 161 0.68 -20.13 -30.88
C SER A 161 1.62 -19.54 -29.82
N ALA A 162 2.75 -20.18 -29.55
CA ALA A 162 3.78 -19.66 -28.66
C ALA A 162 4.28 -18.26 -29.10
N MET A 163 4.64 -18.07 -30.37
CA MET A 163 5.12 -16.76 -30.84
C MET A 163 4.00 -15.71 -30.88
N GLN A 164 2.78 -16.12 -31.21
CA GLN A 164 1.61 -15.24 -31.13
C GLN A 164 1.39 -14.74 -29.70
N ASP A 165 1.47 -15.66 -28.74
CA ASP A 165 1.28 -15.37 -27.33
C ASP A 165 2.37 -14.43 -26.79
N SER A 166 3.60 -14.53 -27.30
CA SER A 166 4.70 -13.63 -26.93
C SER A 166 4.43 -12.15 -27.25
N VAL A 167 3.62 -11.85 -28.26
CA VAL A 167 3.34 -10.48 -28.72
C VAL A 167 2.02 -9.96 -28.16
N TYR A 168 1.00 -10.83 -28.06
CA TYR A 168 -0.36 -10.40 -27.73
C TYR A 168 -0.79 -10.71 -26.30
N LYS A 169 -0.34 -11.83 -25.73
CA LYS A 169 -0.76 -12.28 -24.40
C LYS A 169 0.29 -12.02 -23.34
N ASN A 170 1.56 -12.00 -23.72
CA ASN A 170 2.65 -11.76 -22.81
C ASN A 170 2.88 -10.27 -22.60
N ASN A 171 2.65 -9.85 -21.36
CA ASN A 171 2.86 -8.49 -20.88
C ASN A 171 4.02 -8.36 -19.88
N THR A 172 4.77 -9.44 -19.61
CA THR A 172 5.77 -9.49 -18.53
C THR A 172 7.16 -9.85 -19.02
N ASP A 173 7.28 -10.67 -20.08
CA ASP A 173 8.57 -11.11 -20.61
C ASP A 173 8.92 -10.37 -21.91
N ALA A 174 9.69 -9.30 -21.74
CA ALA A 174 10.23 -8.53 -22.86
C ALA A 174 11.19 -9.34 -23.74
N THR A 175 11.89 -10.34 -23.19
CA THR A 175 12.90 -11.11 -23.93
C THR A 175 12.27 -12.08 -24.91
N TRP A 176 11.10 -12.62 -24.57
CA TRP A 176 10.38 -13.49 -25.48
C TRP A 176 9.78 -12.68 -26.64
N ALA A 177 9.15 -11.54 -26.34
CA ALA A 177 8.66 -10.62 -27.37
C ALA A 177 9.80 -10.12 -28.29
N SER A 178 10.97 -9.81 -27.72
CA SER A 178 12.15 -9.37 -28.47
C SER A 178 12.62 -10.45 -29.45
N ARG A 179 12.72 -11.71 -29.00
CA ARG A 179 13.09 -12.84 -29.87
C ARG A 179 12.13 -13.03 -31.04
N THR A 180 10.84 -12.82 -30.83
CA THR A 180 9.83 -12.91 -31.90
C THR A 180 10.00 -11.78 -32.92
N ILE A 181 10.33 -10.57 -32.45
CA ILE A 181 10.64 -9.44 -33.33
C ILE A 181 11.93 -9.68 -34.12
N ASP A 182 12.96 -10.25 -33.48
CA ASP A 182 14.21 -10.62 -34.16
C ASP A 182 13.97 -11.66 -35.26
N LEU A 183 13.13 -12.66 -34.99
CA LEU A 183 12.71 -13.65 -36.00
C LEU A 183 11.96 -12.99 -37.17
N TYR A 184 11.01 -12.10 -36.87
CA TYR A 184 10.32 -11.34 -37.92
C TYR A 184 11.31 -10.57 -38.80
N LYS A 185 12.29 -9.89 -38.18
CA LYS A 185 13.32 -9.13 -38.90
C LYS A 185 14.26 -10.04 -39.68
N ALA A 186 14.53 -11.26 -39.19
CA ALA A 186 15.33 -12.25 -39.91
C ALA A 186 14.60 -12.80 -41.15
N ASP A 187 13.30 -13.05 -41.04
CA ASP A 187 12.46 -13.60 -42.11
C ASP A 187 12.10 -12.57 -43.18
N THR A 188 11.76 -11.35 -42.76
CA THR A 188 11.29 -10.27 -43.65
C THR A 188 12.39 -9.32 -44.06
N GLY A 189 13.46 -9.23 -43.26
CA GLY A 189 14.64 -8.48 -43.62
C GLY A 189 15.23 -9.02 -44.91
N LYS A 190 15.61 -8.14 -45.82
CA LYS A 190 16.53 -8.50 -46.90
C LYS A 190 17.74 -9.14 -46.22
N ARG A 191 17.95 -10.45 -46.40
CA ARG A 191 19.23 -11.10 -46.11
C ARG A 191 20.27 -10.15 -46.68
N ARG A 192 21.02 -9.46 -45.82
CA ARG A 192 22.30 -8.92 -46.26
C ARG A 192 23.04 -10.19 -46.61
N SER A 193 23.03 -10.54 -47.90
CA SER A 193 23.94 -11.50 -48.47
C SER A 193 25.30 -10.89 -48.22
N SER A 194 25.83 -11.06 -47.00
CA SER A 194 27.25 -11.03 -46.79
C SER A 194 27.76 -12.21 -47.61
N LYS A 195 28.09 -11.92 -48.86
CA LYS A 195 28.84 -12.81 -49.76
C LYS A 195 30.11 -13.33 -49.04
N SER A 196 30.52 -12.69 -47.94
CA SER A 196 31.55 -13.11 -46.99
C SER A 196 31.32 -14.44 -46.26
N ALA A 197 30.10 -14.92 -45.97
CA ALA A 197 29.96 -16.18 -45.26
C ALA A 197 30.36 -17.39 -46.12
N ALA A 198 30.05 -17.34 -47.42
CA ALA A 198 30.52 -18.32 -48.40
C ALA A 198 32.00 -18.12 -48.77
N GLN A 199 32.54 -16.91 -48.63
CA GLN A 199 33.99 -16.62 -48.76
C GLN A 199 34.80 -17.05 -47.52
N ALA A 200 34.18 -17.11 -46.34
CA ALA A 200 34.82 -17.60 -45.10
C ALA A 200 34.97 -19.13 -45.05
N VAL A 201 34.29 -19.85 -45.95
CA VAL A 201 34.53 -21.28 -46.21
C VAL A 201 35.37 -21.51 -47.48
N SER A 202 36.06 -20.47 -47.97
CA SER A 202 37.08 -20.64 -49.01
C SER A 202 38.27 -21.38 -48.39
N ARG A 203 38.29 -22.70 -48.60
CA ARG A 203 39.42 -23.62 -48.49
C ARG A 203 40.34 -23.28 -47.32
N THR A 204 40.12 -23.96 -46.20
CA THR A 204 41.14 -24.17 -45.17
C THR A 204 42.41 -24.66 -45.87
N SER A 205 43.28 -23.74 -46.30
CA SER A 205 44.68 -24.04 -46.54
C SER A 205 45.15 -24.51 -45.18
N SER A 206 45.39 -25.81 -45.07
CA SER A 206 46.06 -26.40 -43.93
C SER A 206 47.20 -25.47 -43.53
N SER A 207 47.02 -24.74 -42.43
CA SER A 207 48.12 -24.26 -41.64
C SER A 207 48.73 -25.51 -41.01
N ALA A 208 49.39 -26.31 -41.83
CA ALA A 208 50.50 -27.10 -41.34
C ALA A 208 51.45 -26.08 -40.69
N PRO A 209 51.92 -26.32 -39.47
CA PRO A 209 52.88 -25.42 -38.85
C PRO A 209 54.08 -25.30 -39.78
N SER A 210 54.48 -24.06 -40.06
CA SER A 210 55.61 -23.73 -40.92
C SER A 210 56.89 -24.33 -40.34
N THR A 211 57.28 -25.53 -40.79
CA THR A 211 58.57 -26.17 -40.52
C THR A 211 59.67 -25.54 -41.37
N GLY A 212 59.85 -24.22 -41.26
CA GLY A 212 60.73 -23.46 -42.16
C GLY A 212 61.35 -22.19 -41.56
N GLY A 213 61.18 -21.93 -40.27
CA GLY A 213 62.00 -20.94 -39.57
C GLY A 213 63.34 -21.56 -39.21
N LYS A 214 64.47 -20.91 -39.51
CA LYS A 214 65.80 -21.34 -39.06
C LYS A 214 65.73 -21.67 -37.57
N ALA A 215 66.12 -22.89 -37.19
CA ALA A 215 66.12 -23.30 -35.80
C ALA A 215 67.02 -22.38 -34.98
N THR A 216 66.52 -21.86 -33.87
CA THR A 216 67.25 -20.94 -32.99
C THR A 216 68.19 -21.68 -32.04
N PHE A 217 67.86 -22.94 -31.72
CA PHE A 217 68.67 -23.83 -30.88
C PHE A 217 68.64 -25.26 -31.46
N SER A 218 69.73 -26.01 -31.31
CA SER A 218 69.84 -27.43 -31.67
C SER A 218 70.15 -28.30 -30.45
N GLU A 219 69.80 -29.58 -30.52
CA GLU A 219 70.10 -30.55 -29.46
C GLU A 219 71.60 -30.64 -29.18
N SER A 220 72.44 -30.67 -30.21
CA SER A 220 73.91 -30.65 -30.06
C SER A 220 74.42 -29.41 -29.33
N MET A 221 73.78 -28.26 -29.55
CA MET A 221 74.14 -27.01 -28.89
C MET A 221 73.76 -27.06 -27.41
N VAL A 222 72.57 -27.56 -27.07
CA VAL A 222 72.13 -27.73 -25.67
C VAL A 222 73.00 -28.75 -24.94
N GLN A 223 73.36 -29.86 -25.59
CA GLN A 223 74.25 -30.87 -24.99
C GLN A 223 75.67 -30.34 -24.73
N ALA A 224 76.13 -29.38 -25.53
CA ALA A 224 77.45 -28.77 -25.37
C ALA A 224 77.48 -27.63 -24.34
N MET A 225 76.32 -27.12 -23.90
CA MET A 225 76.24 -26.06 -22.88
C MET A 225 76.59 -26.59 -21.50
N SER A 226 77.23 -25.75 -20.69
CA SER A 226 77.39 -26.02 -19.27
C SER A 226 76.08 -25.78 -18.50
N ASP A 227 75.94 -26.37 -17.31
CA ASP A 227 74.74 -26.24 -16.48
C ASP A 227 74.32 -24.79 -16.24
N ARG A 228 75.29 -23.87 -16.07
CA ARG A 228 75.02 -22.43 -15.90
C ARG A 228 74.50 -21.74 -17.17
N GLU A 229 74.97 -22.17 -18.33
CA GLU A 229 74.53 -21.62 -19.62
C GLU A 229 73.15 -22.15 -19.99
N TYR A 230 72.85 -23.40 -19.62
CA TYR A 230 71.52 -23.97 -19.76
C TYR A 230 70.50 -23.21 -18.90
N GLU A 231 70.79 -22.98 -17.62
CA GLU A 231 69.89 -22.27 -16.71
C GLU A 231 69.62 -20.83 -17.17
N ALA A 232 70.63 -20.14 -17.73
CA ALA A 232 70.47 -18.80 -18.29
C ALA A 232 69.61 -18.76 -19.58
N ASN A 233 69.54 -19.86 -20.33
CA ASN A 233 68.81 -19.95 -21.61
C ASN A 233 67.58 -20.86 -21.54
N GLU A 234 67.21 -21.35 -20.35
CA GLU A 234 66.16 -22.37 -20.15
C GLU A 234 64.82 -21.94 -20.75
N GLU A 235 64.40 -20.69 -20.49
CA GLU A 235 63.15 -20.15 -21.01
C GLU A 235 63.16 -20.05 -22.55
N ALA A 236 64.30 -19.69 -23.14
CA ALA A 236 64.45 -19.56 -24.59
C ALA A 236 64.46 -20.92 -25.29
N ILE A 237 65.11 -21.93 -24.68
CA ILE A 237 65.12 -23.32 -25.17
C ILE A 237 63.71 -23.91 -25.10
N ASN A 238 63.00 -23.74 -23.98
CA ASN A 238 61.63 -24.23 -23.82
C ASN A 238 60.65 -23.55 -24.80
N ALA A 239 60.80 -22.25 -25.02
CA ALA A 239 60.00 -21.52 -26.02
C ALA A 239 60.30 -22.00 -27.45
N ALA A 240 61.56 -22.30 -27.77
CA ALA A 240 61.95 -22.86 -29.07
C ALA A 240 61.37 -24.26 -29.29
N ILE A 241 61.35 -25.11 -28.25
CA ILE A 241 60.71 -26.44 -28.28
C ILE A 241 59.19 -26.30 -28.52
N SER A 242 58.52 -25.42 -27.76
CA SER A 242 57.06 -25.23 -27.87
C SER A 242 56.62 -24.61 -29.20
N SER A 243 57.45 -23.76 -29.80
CA SER A 243 57.16 -23.10 -31.08
C SER A 243 57.57 -23.93 -32.30
N GLY A 244 58.22 -25.08 -32.10
CA GLY A 244 58.72 -25.93 -33.18
C GLY A 244 59.96 -25.36 -33.90
N ALA A 245 60.66 -24.40 -33.29
CA ALA A 245 61.89 -23.78 -33.79
C ALA A 245 63.17 -24.43 -33.20
N PHE A 246 63.03 -25.57 -32.52
CA PHE A 246 64.14 -26.38 -32.00
C PHE A 246 64.56 -27.46 -33.00
N ALA A 247 65.85 -27.55 -33.31
CA ALA A 247 66.41 -28.57 -34.20
C ALA A 247 66.84 -29.82 -33.42
N TYR A 248 66.11 -30.91 -33.62
CA TYR A 248 66.45 -32.24 -33.09
C TYR A 248 67.48 -32.92 -34.01
N ASP A 249 68.73 -32.49 -33.98
CA ASP A 249 69.80 -33.01 -34.85
C ASP A 249 70.39 -34.35 -34.39
N ILE A 250 70.44 -34.60 -33.08
CA ILE A 250 70.93 -35.87 -32.51
C ILE A 250 69.83 -36.94 -32.50
N SER A 251 68.63 -36.59 -32.07
CA SER A 251 67.49 -37.50 -31.90
C SER A 251 66.60 -37.62 -33.15
N GLY A 252 66.68 -36.66 -34.08
CA GLY A 252 65.88 -36.60 -35.30
C GLY A 252 66.52 -37.23 -36.55
N ALA A 253 67.79 -37.64 -36.50
CA ALA A 253 68.48 -38.30 -37.64
C ALA A 253 67.97 -39.72 -37.95
N ALA A 254 66.97 -40.23 -37.21
CA ALA A 254 66.42 -41.58 -37.34
C ALA A 254 64.97 -41.61 -37.88
N ARG A 255 64.50 -40.57 -38.57
CA ARG A 255 63.18 -40.55 -39.23
C ARG A 255 63.27 -40.18 -40.70
#